data_AF-A0A6P4YCN5-F1
#
_entry.id   AF-A0A6P4YCN5-F1
#
_cell.length_a   1.000
_cell.length_b   1.000
_cell.length_c   1.000
_cell.angle_alpha   90.00
_cell.angle_beta   90.00
_cell.angle_gamma   90.00
#
_symmetry.space_group_name_H-M   'P 1'
#
loop_
_entity.id
_entity.type
_entity.pdbx_description
1 polymer ?
#
loop_
_entity_poly.entity_id
_entity_poly.type
_entity_poly.pdbx_seq_one_letter_code
_entity_poly.pdbx_strand_id
1 'polypeptide(L)'
;MMALVLYVFLASVFLRPSLCYLTEKEILQRLETNMTSPSVYNTRLTQHLIARYQVDHRLQCSQLCYLTRDCQSYNYYEDEGVCELNDLIYIQGLVRFSFTTGQDPGWDYYDRHSFYMIRAWWYECPGYNPCQNGGVCTRKVLGGSGGERPPCAPLCVCPVGYSGPHCSIQDCQVGRGASFRGKVPVTNTGRICQRWDSQMPHGHGKTPSGYSSSGLERNYCRNPDGGNGVWCYTMDPDRRWELCDVPQC
;
A
#
# COMPACT_ATOMS: atom_id res chain seq x y z
N MET A 1 40.39 46.43 20.47
CA MET A 1 39.15 45.74 20.92
C MET A 1 37.97 46.50 20.35
N MET A 2 36.97 45.80 19.80
CA MET A 2 35.80 46.30 19.04
C MET A 2 36.00 46.47 17.53
N ALA A 3 35.89 45.35 16.80
CA ALA A 3 35.41 45.29 15.40
C ALA A 3 35.27 43.82 14.95
N LEU A 4 34.53 43.02 15.72
CA LEU A 4 33.99 41.72 15.31
C LEU A 4 32.48 41.84 15.54
N VAL A 5 31.67 41.20 14.69
CA VAL A 5 30.20 40.95 14.83
C VAL A 5 29.26 41.69 13.84
N LEU A 6 29.71 42.57 12.93
CA LEU A 6 28.77 43.30 12.04
C LEU A 6 28.68 42.89 10.56
N TYR A 7 29.26 41.76 10.13
CA TYR A 7 29.14 41.30 8.72
C TYR A 7 28.81 39.81 8.55
N VAL A 8 28.01 39.23 9.47
CA VAL A 8 27.39 37.89 9.26
C VAL A 8 25.87 37.92 9.51
N PHE A 9 25.27 39.12 9.55
CA PHE A 9 23.84 39.28 9.88
C PHE A 9 22.88 39.45 8.69
N LEU A 10 23.33 39.26 7.45
CA LEU A 10 22.45 39.36 6.26
C LEU A 10 22.74 38.26 5.22
N ALA A 11 22.54 37.00 5.60
CA ALA A 11 22.26 35.91 4.65
C ALA A 11 21.65 34.65 5.29
N SER A 12 21.24 34.67 6.56
CA SER A 12 20.50 33.56 7.19
C SER A 12 18.98 33.62 6.89
N VAL A 13 18.61 34.16 5.73
CA VAL A 13 17.29 33.96 5.14
C VAL A 13 17.24 32.49 4.68
N PHE A 14 16.72 31.63 5.55
CA PHE A 14 15.92 30.45 5.20
C PHE A 14 16.27 29.74 3.88
N LEU A 15 17.52 29.33 3.67
CA LEU A 15 17.77 28.14 2.87
C LEU A 15 17.44 26.94 3.76
N ARG A 16 16.14 26.74 4.04
CA ARG A 16 15.65 25.38 4.30
C ARG A 16 16.03 24.62 3.04
N PRO A 17 16.95 23.63 3.08
CA PRO A 17 17.08 22.74 1.94
C PRO A 17 15.70 22.12 1.77
N SER A 18 15.00 22.51 0.71
CA SER A 18 13.69 21.94 0.40
C SER A 18 13.90 20.45 0.20
N LEU A 19 13.37 19.63 1.09
CA LEU A 19 13.52 18.17 1.09
C LEU A 19 12.90 17.50 -0.15
N CYS A 20 12.39 18.26 -1.13
CA CYS A 20 12.05 17.82 -2.49
C CYS A 20 13.22 17.20 -3.28
N TYR A 21 14.46 17.24 -2.77
CA TYR A 21 15.64 16.67 -3.43
C TYR A 21 15.99 15.24 -2.97
N LEU A 22 15.25 14.66 -2.03
CA LEU A 22 15.49 13.28 -1.58
C LEU A 22 14.72 12.29 -2.45
N THR A 23 15.40 11.27 -2.93
CA THR A 23 14.79 10.14 -3.64
C THR A 23 13.96 9.29 -2.69
N GLU A 24 12.96 8.55 -3.21
CA GLU A 24 12.13 7.63 -2.42
C GLU A 24 12.99 6.69 -1.54
N LYS A 25 14.09 6.19 -2.09
CA LYS A 25 15.06 5.33 -1.39
C LYS A 25 15.72 6.01 -0.17
N GLU A 26 16.10 7.28 -0.30
CA GLU A 26 16.72 8.05 0.80
C GLU A 26 15.69 8.45 1.87
N ILE A 27 14.43 8.68 1.48
CA ILE A 27 13.32 8.91 2.40
C ILE A 27 13.04 7.65 3.20
N LEU A 28 12.93 6.50 2.53
CA LEU A 28 12.67 5.21 3.16
C LEU A 28 13.78 4.87 4.18
N GLN A 29 15.06 5.05 3.81
CA GLN A 29 16.18 4.76 4.70
C GLN A 29 16.21 5.63 5.98
N ARG A 30 15.82 6.91 5.89
CA ARG A 30 15.73 7.82 7.06
C ARG A 30 14.49 7.56 7.93
N LEU A 31 13.44 6.99 7.36
CA LEU A 31 12.21 6.64 8.09
C LEU A 31 12.39 5.34 8.89
N GLU A 32 13.11 4.35 8.35
CA GLU A 32 13.37 3.08 9.05
C GLU A 32 14.16 3.26 10.35
N THR A 33 15.08 4.22 10.41
CA THR A 33 15.88 4.47 11.63
C THR A 33 15.12 5.11 12.78
N ASN A 34 13.89 5.59 12.54
CA ASN A 34 13.06 6.29 13.53
C ASN A 34 11.83 5.46 13.98
N MET A 35 11.88 4.14 13.86
CA MET A 35 10.83 3.25 14.37
C MET A 35 10.67 3.42 15.88
N THR A 36 9.46 3.75 16.31
CA THR A 36 9.09 3.97 17.71
C THR A 36 8.56 2.70 18.38
N SER A 37 8.05 1.74 17.60
CA SER A 37 7.59 0.44 18.09
C SER A 37 7.83 -0.66 17.04
N PRO A 38 8.32 -1.86 17.43
CA PRO A 38 8.45 -3.00 16.53
C PRO A 38 7.07 -3.54 16.09
N SER A 39 7.04 -4.29 14.98
CA SER A 39 5.84 -5.05 14.59
C SER A 39 5.55 -6.17 15.58
N VAL A 40 4.28 -6.60 15.58
CA VAL A 40 3.91 -7.90 16.14
C VAL A 40 3.91 -8.90 14.99
N TYR A 41 4.91 -9.79 14.98
CA TYR A 41 5.12 -10.77 13.91
C TYR A 41 4.03 -11.84 13.87
N ASN A 42 3.80 -12.38 12.67
CA ASN A 42 2.82 -13.45 12.40
C ASN A 42 1.44 -13.17 13.00
N THR A 43 1.01 -11.91 12.91
CA THR A 43 -0.22 -11.43 13.54
C THR A 43 -0.99 -10.61 12.53
N ARG A 44 -2.28 -10.92 12.41
CA ARG A 44 -3.20 -10.19 11.54
C ARG A 44 -4.50 -9.90 12.28
N LEU A 45 -4.91 -8.64 12.27
CA LEU A 45 -6.25 -8.26 12.70
C LEU A 45 -7.24 -8.58 11.57
N THR A 46 -8.13 -9.55 11.80
CA THR A 46 -9.02 -10.11 10.77
C THR A 46 -10.38 -9.43 10.66
N GLN A 47 -10.75 -8.67 11.69
CA GLN A 47 -11.95 -7.84 11.74
C GLN A 47 -11.54 -6.37 11.57
N HIS A 48 -12.50 -5.47 11.34
CA HIS A 48 -12.23 -4.03 11.31
C HIS A 48 -11.43 -3.52 10.08
N LEU A 49 -11.43 -4.28 8.98
CA LEU A 49 -10.83 -3.89 7.72
C LEU A 49 -11.52 -2.64 7.14
N ILE A 50 -10.77 -1.55 6.99
CA ILE A 50 -11.20 -0.34 6.29
C ILE A 50 -11.04 -0.53 4.79
N ALA A 51 -9.82 -0.88 4.37
CA ALA A 51 -9.43 -0.95 2.97
C ALA A 51 -8.16 -1.78 2.82
N ARG A 52 -8.01 -2.39 1.64
CA ARG A 52 -6.81 -3.11 1.23
C ARG A 52 -6.10 -2.35 0.13
N TYR A 53 -4.79 -2.35 0.15
CA TYR A 53 -3.93 -1.72 -0.86
C TYR A 53 -2.85 -2.70 -1.30
N GLN A 54 -2.49 -2.61 -2.58
CA GLN A 54 -1.26 -3.20 -3.08
C GLN A 54 -0.14 -2.15 -2.97
N VAL A 55 0.90 -2.47 -2.21
CA VAL A 55 2.06 -1.60 -1.98
C VAL A 55 3.35 -2.37 -2.29
N ASP A 56 4.47 -1.65 -2.32
CA ASP A 56 5.81 -2.23 -2.52
C ASP A 56 6.61 -2.28 -1.22
N HIS A 57 6.19 -1.53 -0.20
CA HIS A 57 6.90 -1.45 1.06
C HIS A 57 5.97 -1.11 2.24
N ARG A 58 6.27 -1.65 3.43
CA ARG A 58 5.50 -1.40 4.66
C ARG A 58 5.36 0.09 5.00
N LEU A 59 6.35 0.92 4.62
CA LEU A 59 6.30 2.37 4.83
C LEU A 59 5.20 3.07 4.02
N GLN A 60 4.88 2.55 2.82
CA GLN A 60 3.73 3.04 2.05
C GLN A 60 2.42 2.70 2.79
N CYS A 61 2.32 1.52 3.40
CA CYS A 61 1.18 1.12 4.23
C CYS A 61 1.01 2.04 5.45
N SER A 62 2.12 2.33 6.14
CA SER A 62 2.14 3.32 7.24
C SER A 62 1.65 4.70 6.79
N GLN A 63 2.12 5.17 5.63
CA GLN A 63 1.69 6.45 5.08
C GLN A 63 0.19 6.46 4.74
N LEU A 64 -0.32 5.37 4.14
CA LEU A 64 -1.73 5.22 3.85
C LEU A 64 -2.57 5.26 5.13
N CYS A 65 -2.15 4.57 6.19
CA CYS A 65 -2.83 4.62 7.48
C CYS A 65 -2.79 6.03 8.09
N TYR A 66 -1.64 6.72 8.04
CA TYR A 66 -1.53 8.07 8.57
C TYR A 66 -2.52 9.04 7.92
N LEU A 67 -2.61 9.02 6.58
CA LEU A 67 -3.47 9.88 5.77
C LEU A 67 -4.96 9.47 5.80
N THR A 68 -5.25 8.24 6.21
CA THR A 68 -6.62 7.76 6.41
C THR A 68 -7.10 8.17 7.79
N ARG A 69 -8.13 9.03 7.86
CA ARG A 69 -8.63 9.63 9.11
C ARG A 69 -8.86 8.59 10.21
N ASP A 70 -9.61 7.54 9.87
CA ASP A 70 -10.12 6.57 10.83
C ASP A 70 -9.18 5.37 11.05
N CYS A 71 -8.05 5.30 10.32
CA CYS A 71 -7.09 4.21 10.51
C CYS A 71 -6.39 4.31 11.86
N GLN A 72 -6.30 3.19 12.57
CA GLN A 72 -5.63 3.05 13.87
C GLN A 72 -4.52 2.00 13.86
N SER A 73 -4.54 1.05 12.92
CA SER A 73 -3.49 0.06 12.73
C SER A 73 -3.48 -0.46 11.30
N TYR A 74 -2.47 -1.24 10.94
CA TYR A 74 -2.43 -1.93 9.66
C TYR A 74 -1.74 -3.30 9.74
N ASN A 75 -2.22 -4.24 8.94
CA ASN A 75 -1.52 -5.49 8.66
C ASN A 75 -0.73 -5.33 7.36
N TYR A 76 0.45 -5.94 7.30
CA TYR A 76 1.27 -5.98 6.10
C TYR A 76 1.77 -7.40 5.83
N TYR A 77 1.55 -7.89 4.61
CA TYR A 77 2.08 -9.15 4.13
C TYR A 77 3.28 -8.87 3.22
N GLU A 78 4.49 -9.13 3.70
CA GLU A 78 5.73 -8.63 3.07
C GLU A 78 5.99 -9.27 1.69
N ASP A 79 5.88 -10.58 1.58
CA ASP A 79 6.26 -11.31 0.35
C ASP A 79 5.44 -10.89 -0.88
N GLU A 80 4.18 -10.51 -0.64
CA GLU A 80 3.21 -10.18 -1.69
C GLU A 80 2.83 -8.70 -1.71
N GLY A 81 3.36 -7.89 -0.79
CA GLY A 81 3.13 -6.44 -0.73
C GLY A 81 1.66 -6.06 -0.48
N VAL A 82 0.93 -6.82 0.33
CA VAL A 82 -0.48 -6.57 0.63
C VAL A 82 -0.61 -5.81 1.95
N CYS A 83 -1.28 -4.65 1.91
CA CYS A 83 -1.52 -3.76 3.05
C CYS A 83 -3.01 -3.74 3.40
N GLU A 84 -3.35 -3.93 4.67
CA GLU A 84 -4.72 -3.87 5.19
C GLU A 84 -4.80 -2.80 6.28
N LEU A 85 -5.59 -1.77 6.05
CA LEU A 85 -5.83 -0.72 7.05
C LEU A 85 -6.98 -1.12 7.95
N ASN A 86 -6.87 -0.86 9.25
CA ASN A 86 -7.90 -1.18 10.24
C ASN A 86 -8.26 0.03 11.10
N ASP A 87 -9.52 0.10 11.53
CA ASP A 87 -10.04 1.21 12.36
C ASP A 87 -9.85 1.02 13.88
N LEU A 88 -9.22 -0.09 14.29
CA LEU A 88 -8.91 -0.40 15.69
C LEU A 88 -7.43 -0.72 15.89
N ILE A 89 -7.01 -0.73 17.16
CA ILE A 89 -5.70 -1.21 17.59
C ILE A 89 -5.81 -2.59 18.25
N TYR A 90 -4.72 -3.36 18.20
CA TYR A 90 -4.49 -4.55 19.00
C TYR A 90 -4.01 -4.14 20.40
N ILE A 91 -4.80 -4.40 21.44
CA ILE A 91 -4.39 -4.18 22.83
C ILE A 91 -4.18 -5.54 23.51
N GLN A 92 -2.92 -5.90 23.78
CA GLN A 92 -2.64 -7.04 24.64
C GLN A 92 -3.24 -6.81 26.03
N GLY A 93 -4.09 -7.74 26.49
CA GLY A 93 -4.49 -7.83 27.90
C GLY A 93 -5.76 -7.08 28.34
N LEU A 94 -6.52 -6.42 27.45
CA LEU A 94 -7.84 -5.86 27.79
C LEU A 94 -8.97 -6.85 27.46
N VAL A 95 -9.45 -7.53 28.50
CA VAL A 95 -10.50 -8.58 28.52
C VAL A 95 -11.90 -8.12 28.07
N ARG A 96 -12.07 -6.90 27.54
CA ARG A 96 -13.38 -6.37 27.11
C ARG A 96 -13.65 -6.44 25.61
N PHE A 97 -12.63 -6.63 24.79
CA PHE A 97 -12.79 -6.83 23.36
C PHE A 97 -11.89 -7.98 22.91
N SER A 98 -12.47 -9.17 22.80
CA SER A 98 -11.81 -10.33 22.20
C SER A 98 -11.77 -10.14 20.69
N PHE A 99 -10.69 -9.57 20.17
CA PHE A 99 -10.45 -9.58 18.73
C PHE A 99 -9.70 -10.85 18.36
N THR A 100 -10.12 -11.54 17.31
CA THR A 100 -9.36 -12.64 16.72
C THR A 100 -8.16 -12.08 15.97
N THR A 101 -7.07 -11.83 16.69
CA THR A 101 -5.75 -11.91 16.06
C THR A 101 -5.45 -13.38 15.84
N GLY A 102 -5.55 -13.84 14.59
CA GLY A 102 -4.97 -15.12 14.23
C GLY A 102 -3.45 -15.00 14.34
N GLN A 103 -2.77 -16.01 14.88
CA GLN A 103 -1.40 -16.21 14.45
C GLN A 103 -1.48 -16.62 12.97
N ASP A 104 -1.25 -15.65 12.09
CA ASP A 104 -1.38 -15.79 10.63
C ASP A 104 0.03 -15.63 10.05
N PRO A 105 0.73 -16.74 9.75
CA PRO A 105 2.12 -16.70 9.31
C PRO A 105 2.30 -15.80 8.08
N GLY A 106 3.35 -14.97 8.08
CA GLY A 106 3.68 -14.05 6.99
C GLY A 106 2.99 -12.69 7.08
N TRP A 107 2.03 -12.50 7.99
CA TRP A 107 1.47 -11.19 8.31
C TRP A 107 2.20 -10.53 9.47
N ASP A 108 2.52 -9.25 9.29
CA ASP A 108 3.01 -8.40 10.37
C ASP A 108 2.00 -7.30 10.71
N TYR A 109 1.73 -7.16 12.00
CA TYR A 109 0.84 -6.14 12.53
C TYR A 109 1.62 -4.91 13.01
N TYR A 110 1.09 -3.72 12.75
CA TYR A 110 1.63 -2.44 13.17
C TYR A 110 0.53 -1.51 13.70
N ASP A 111 0.81 -0.79 14.78
CA ASP A 111 -0.04 0.32 15.20
C ASP A 111 0.17 1.53 14.28
N ARG A 112 -0.83 2.44 14.20
CA ARG A 112 -0.73 3.69 13.43
C ARG A 112 0.53 4.49 13.76
N HIS A 113 0.99 4.44 15.00
CA HIS A 113 2.13 5.19 15.51
C HIS A 113 3.43 4.38 15.60
N SER A 114 3.48 3.17 15.04
CA SER A 114 4.74 2.40 14.94
C SER A 114 5.80 3.12 14.09
N PHE A 115 5.38 4.04 13.22
CA PHE A 115 6.24 4.94 12.47
C PHE A 115 5.87 6.41 12.70
N TYR A 116 6.82 7.18 13.20
CA TYR A 116 6.72 8.64 13.21
C TYR A 116 7.19 9.20 11.86
N MET A 117 6.26 9.48 10.96
CA MET A 117 6.58 10.27 9.76
C MET A 117 6.92 11.70 10.21
N ILE A 118 8.21 12.01 10.37
CA ILE A 118 8.67 13.36 10.72
C ILE A 118 8.24 14.32 9.61
N ARG A 119 7.18 15.09 9.90
CA ARG A 119 6.61 16.19 9.08
C ARG A 119 6.18 15.78 7.65
N ALA A 120 5.02 15.14 7.58
CA ALA A 120 4.27 14.68 6.40
C ALA A 120 3.72 15.76 5.44
N TRP A 121 4.21 17.02 5.49
CA TRP A 121 3.75 18.12 4.63
C TRP A 121 4.02 17.89 3.13
N TRP A 122 4.79 16.86 2.78
CA TRP A 122 5.19 16.51 1.42
C TRP A 122 4.14 15.69 0.68
N TYR A 123 3.24 15.01 1.41
CA TYR A 123 2.30 14.04 0.83
C TYR A 123 0.85 14.36 1.07
N GLU A 124 0.50 15.21 2.04
CA GLU A 124 -0.89 15.64 2.23
C GLU A 124 -1.38 16.42 1.02
N CYS A 125 -2.54 16.06 0.48
CA CYS A 125 -3.12 16.76 -0.64
C CYS A 125 -3.37 18.25 -0.35
N PRO A 126 -3.47 19.10 -1.39
CA PRO A 126 -3.98 20.46 -1.23
C PRO A 126 -5.34 20.43 -0.51
N GLY A 127 -5.87 21.58 -0.08
CA GLY A 127 -7.08 21.68 0.77
C GLY A 127 -8.40 21.07 0.23
N TYR A 128 -8.34 20.27 -0.85
CA TYR A 128 -9.40 19.40 -1.34
C TYR A 128 -8.84 17.99 -1.64
N ASN A 129 -9.65 16.96 -1.38
CA ASN A 129 -9.34 15.57 -1.74
C ASN A 129 -10.15 15.18 -3.01
N PRO A 130 -9.52 15.02 -4.19
CA PRO A 130 -10.20 14.57 -5.41
C PRO A 130 -10.44 13.06 -5.49
N CYS A 131 -9.91 12.28 -4.55
CA CYS A 131 -10.00 10.82 -4.61
C CYS A 131 -11.38 10.34 -4.15
N GLN A 132 -11.91 9.36 -4.86
CA GLN A 132 -13.22 8.77 -4.63
C GLN A 132 -13.07 7.34 -4.09
N ASN A 133 -14.18 6.75 -3.64
CA ASN A 133 -14.26 5.33 -3.24
C ASN A 133 -13.18 4.89 -2.24
N GLY A 134 -12.90 5.74 -1.23
CA GLY A 134 -11.89 5.45 -0.21
C GLY A 134 -10.43 5.65 -0.67
N GLY A 135 -10.20 6.20 -1.87
CA GLY A 135 -8.86 6.56 -2.34
C GLY A 135 -8.13 7.51 -1.41
N VAL A 136 -6.86 7.22 -1.14
CA VAL A 136 -6.00 8.06 -0.30
C VAL A 136 -5.27 9.05 -1.18
N CYS A 137 -5.45 10.33 -0.85
CA CYS A 137 -4.83 11.41 -1.59
C CYS A 137 -3.42 11.67 -1.10
N THR A 138 -2.47 11.51 -2.01
CA THR A 138 -1.04 11.81 -1.83
C THR A 138 -0.59 12.90 -2.80
N ARG A 139 0.67 13.33 -2.74
CA ARG A 139 1.27 14.19 -3.76
C ARG A 139 2.33 13.46 -4.56
N LYS A 140 2.40 13.75 -5.85
CA LYS A 140 3.50 13.35 -6.74
C LYS A 140 4.23 14.58 -7.23
N VAL A 141 5.56 14.55 -7.16
CA VAL A 141 6.43 15.54 -7.80
C VAL A 141 6.40 15.29 -9.32
N LEU A 142 6.03 16.31 -10.10
CA LEU A 142 6.11 16.24 -11.56
C LEU A 142 7.55 16.52 -11.99
N GLY A 143 8.03 15.83 -13.03
CA GLY A 143 9.38 16.09 -13.56
C GLY A 143 9.53 17.56 -13.99
N GLY A 144 10.64 18.19 -13.61
CA GLY A 144 10.99 19.56 -14.00
C GLY A 144 12.24 19.58 -14.85
N SER A 145 12.21 20.29 -15.97
CA SER A 145 13.38 20.60 -16.80
C SER A 145 13.95 21.95 -16.37
N GLY A 146 15.00 21.93 -15.54
CA GLY A 146 15.78 23.12 -15.18
C GLY A 146 15.32 23.83 -13.90
N GLY A 147 16.30 24.29 -13.11
CA GLY A 147 16.35 25.26 -11.99
C GLY A 147 15.17 25.62 -11.09
N GLU A 148 13.90 25.46 -11.48
CA GLU A 148 12.71 25.77 -10.69
C GLU A 148 12.22 24.57 -9.88
N ARG A 149 11.51 24.85 -8.76
CA ARG A 149 10.90 23.78 -7.95
C ARG A 149 9.87 23.03 -8.81
N PRO A 150 9.96 21.69 -8.91
CA PRO A 150 9.03 20.93 -9.72
C PRO A 150 7.60 21.07 -9.21
N PRO A 151 6.61 21.27 -10.09
CA PRO A 151 5.21 21.36 -9.69
C PRO A 151 4.76 20.03 -9.07
N CYS A 152 3.91 20.10 -8.04
CA CYS A 152 3.30 18.92 -7.42
C CYS A 152 1.85 18.78 -7.89
N ALA A 153 1.40 17.55 -8.13
CA ALA A 153 -0.01 17.24 -8.43
C ALA A 153 -0.58 16.26 -7.39
N PRO A 154 -1.90 16.32 -7.12
CA PRO A 154 -2.56 15.29 -6.32
C PRO A 154 -2.46 13.93 -7.05
N LEU A 155 -2.14 12.89 -6.29
CA LEU A 155 -2.07 11.51 -6.72
C LEU A 155 -2.99 10.68 -5.84
N CYS A 156 -3.99 10.03 -6.44
CA CYS A 156 -4.84 9.10 -5.71
C CYS A 156 -4.22 7.71 -5.69
N VAL A 157 -3.99 7.18 -4.48
CA VAL A 157 -3.68 5.77 -4.26
C VAL A 157 -5.00 5.05 -4.03
N CYS A 158 -5.34 4.15 -4.93
CA CYS A 158 -6.65 3.50 -4.92
C CYS A 158 -6.64 2.24 -4.05
N PRO A 159 -7.70 2.01 -3.26
CA PRO A 159 -7.91 0.72 -2.63
C PRO A 159 -8.13 -0.35 -3.69
N VAL A 160 -7.85 -1.59 -3.30
CA VAL A 160 -8.11 -2.79 -4.10
C VAL A 160 -9.57 -2.78 -4.56
N GLY A 161 -9.78 -3.06 -5.86
CA GLY A 161 -11.09 -3.03 -6.49
C GLY A 161 -11.46 -1.69 -7.13
N TYR A 162 -10.58 -0.68 -7.07
CA TYR A 162 -10.78 0.60 -7.73
C TYR A 162 -9.56 1.07 -8.51
N SER A 163 -9.81 1.79 -9.61
CA SER A 163 -8.78 2.27 -10.52
C SER A 163 -9.14 3.63 -11.15
N GLY A 164 -8.25 4.13 -12.01
CA GLY A 164 -8.33 5.46 -12.61
C GLY A 164 -7.64 6.56 -11.79
N PRO A 165 -7.50 7.77 -12.35
CA PRO A 165 -6.75 8.87 -11.73
C PRO A 165 -7.35 9.38 -10.41
N HIS A 166 -8.64 9.13 -10.19
CA HIS A 166 -9.39 9.54 -9.00
C HIS A 166 -10.00 8.36 -8.24
N CYS A 167 -9.62 7.12 -8.56
CA CYS A 167 -10.23 5.90 -8.00
C CYS A 167 -11.75 5.82 -8.23
N SER A 168 -12.25 6.43 -9.31
CA SER A 168 -13.67 6.51 -9.64
C SER A 168 -14.19 5.32 -10.43
N ILE A 169 -13.29 4.45 -10.91
CA ILE A 169 -13.64 3.27 -11.71
C ILE A 169 -13.58 2.07 -10.79
N GLN A 170 -14.70 1.34 -10.64
CA GLN A 170 -14.69 0.05 -9.95
C GLN A 170 -14.13 -1.01 -10.89
N ASP A 171 -13.15 -1.77 -10.42
CA ASP A 171 -12.61 -2.91 -11.16
C ASP A 171 -13.69 -3.99 -11.25
N CYS A 172 -14.14 -4.27 -12.47
CA CYS A 172 -15.13 -5.29 -12.77
C CYS A 172 -14.64 -6.19 -13.91
N GLN A 173 -15.14 -7.42 -13.95
CA GLN A 173 -14.84 -8.40 -15.00
C GLN A 173 -15.99 -8.49 -15.99
N VAL A 174 -15.68 -8.66 -17.28
CA VAL A 174 -16.68 -8.95 -18.32
C VAL A 174 -16.70 -10.45 -18.59
N GLY A 175 -17.88 -11.06 -18.50
CA GLY A 175 -18.05 -12.49 -18.69
C GLY A 175 -17.20 -13.28 -17.69
N ARG A 176 -16.29 -14.13 -18.19
CA ARG A 176 -15.38 -14.92 -17.35
C ARG A 176 -14.08 -14.18 -16.96
N GLY A 177 -13.91 -12.92 -17.35
CA GLY A 177 -12.78 -12.10 -16.90
C GLY A 177 -11.44 -12.39 -17.56
N ALA A 178 -11.40 -12.98 -18.76
CA ALA A 178 -10.15 -13.18 -19.51
C ALA A 178 -9.38 -11.87 -19.78
N SER A 179 -10.12 -10.78 -20.03
CA SER A 179 -9.58 -9.43 -20.24
C SER A 179 -9.41 -8.63 -18.95
N PHE A 180 -9.75 -9.18 -17.78
CA PHE A 180 -9.66 -8.45 -16.52
C PHE A 180 -8.21 -8.08 -16.18
N ARG A 181 -7.97 -6.81 -15.88
CA ARG A 181 -6.64 -6.26 -15.51
C ARG A 181 -6.66 -5.45 -14.22
N GLY A 182 -7.73 -5.57 -13.42
CA GLY A 182 -7.81 -4.93 -12.11
C GLY A 182 -6.76 -5.47 -11.14
N LYS A 183 -6.55 -4.75 -10.03
CA LYS A 183 -5.45 -5.01 -9.08
C LYS A 183 -5.93 -5.69 -7.80
N VAL A 184 -6.70 -6.76 -7.94
CA VAL A 184 -7.25 -7.54 -6.83
C VAL A 184 -6.28 -8.65 -6.45
N PRO A 185 -5.63 -8.64 -5.27
CA PRO A 185 -4.62 -9.62 -4.88
C PRO A 185 -5.12 -10.64 -3.85
N VAL A 186 -6.44 -10.80 -3.71
CA VAL A 186 -7.06 -11.69 -2.72
C VAL A 186 -8.22 -12.48 -3.32
N THR A 187 -8.41 -13.68 -2.78
CA THR A 187 -9.53 -14.56 -3.14
C THR A 187 -10.84 -14.08 -2.52
N ASN A 188 -11.95 -14.69 -2.93
CA ASN A 188 -13.28 -14.40 -2.37
C ASN A 188 -13.40 -14.70 -0.87
N THR A 189 -12.56 -15.58 -0.31
CA THR A 189 -12.50 -15.82 1.13
C THR A 189 -11.40 -15.00 1.83
N GLY A 190 -10.75 -14.06 1.14
CA GLY A 190 -9.73 -13.19 1.70
C GLY A 190 -8.33 -13.81 1.84
N ARG A 191 -8.04 -14.94 1.19
CA ARG A 191 -6.68 -15.49 1.11
C ARG A 191 -5.81 -14.63 0.21
N ILE A 192 -4.55 -14.45 0.59
CA ILE A 192 -3.58 -13.76 -0.27
C ILE A 192 -3.30 -14.61 -1.50
N CYS A 193 -3.34 -13.98 -2.66
CA CYS A 193 -2.93 -14.60 -3.89
C CYS A 193 -1.40 -14.76 -3.91
N GLN A 194 -0.93 -15.91 -4.39
CA GLN A 194 0.45 -16.16 -4.72
C GLN A 194 0.80 -15.41 -6.02
N ARG A 195 2.00 -14.84 -6.05
CA ARG A 195 2.58 -14.25 -7.26
C ARG A 195 2.68 -15.24 -8.42
N TRP A 196 2.27 -14.80 -9.62
CA TRP A 196 2.33 -15.62 -10.84
C TRP A 196 3.76 -15.96 -11.28
N ASP A 197 4.76 -15.18 -10.87
CA ASP A 197 6.18 -15.48 -11.07
C ASP A 197 6.80 -16.28 -9.92
N SER A 198 6.07 -16.51 -8.83
CA SER A 198 6.48 -17.38 -7.73
C SER A 198 6.13 -18.84 -8.03
N GLN A 199 6.91 -19.77 -7.47
CA GLN A 199 6.64 -21.20 -7.49
C GLN A 199 6.36 -21.77 -6.09
N MET A 200 6.19 -20.90 -5.10
CA MET A 200 5.88 -21.26 -3.71
C MET A 200 4.66 -20.45 -3.23
N PRO A 201 3.76 -21.06 -2.44
CA PRO A 201 3.76 -22.47 -2.03
C PRO A 201 3.35 -23.45 -3.15
N HIS A 202 2.70 -22.97 -4.21
CA HIS A 202 2.19 -23.83 -5.29
C HIS A 202 3.02 -23.69 -6.55
N GLY A 203 3.81 -24.72 -6.87
CA GLY A 203 4.46 -24.82 -8.18
C GLY A 203 3.42 -24.91 -9.31
N HIS A 204 3.61 -24.19 -10.42
CA HIS A 204 2.65 -24.12 -11.52
C HIS A 204 3.25 -23.69 -12.88
N GLY A 205 2.64 -24.15 -13.98
CA GLY A 205 3.05 -23.79 -15.34
C GLY A 205 2.48 -22.47 -15.88
N LYS A 206 1.61 -21.77 -15.12
CA LYS A 206 0.99 -20.50 -15.53
C LYS A 206 1.87 -19.31 -15.17
N THR A 207 2.98 -19.16 -15.86
CA THR A 207 3.95 -18.07 -15.63
C THR A 207 3.68 -16.88 -16.55
N PRO A 208 4.16 -15.67 -16.20
CA PRO A 208 4.03 -14.50 -17.07
C PRO A 208 4.69 -14.70 -18.45
N SER A 209 5.78 -15.48 -18.51
CA SER A 209 6.44 -15.83 -19.75
C SER A 209 5.64 -16.82 -20.60
N GLY A 210 4.98 -17.81 -19.97
CA GLY A 210 4.17 -18.82 -20.67
C GLY A 210 2.80 -18.31 -21.12
N TYR A 211 2.26 -17.29 -20.43
CA TYR A 211 0.93 -16.72 -20.68
C TYR A 211 1.00 -15.19 -20.82
N SER A 212 1.87 -14.72 -21.71
CA SER A 212 2.19 -13.29 -21.87
C SER A 212 0.99 -12.40 -22.21
N SER A 213 -0.02 -12.92 -22.90
CA SER A 213 -1.26 -12.19 -23.22
C SER A 213 -2.23 -12.07 -22.05
N SER A 214 -2.03 -12.84 -20.98
CA SER A 214 -2.96 -12.92 -19.84
C SER A 214 -2.72 -11.86 -18.77
N GLY A 215 -1.67 -11.04 -18.91
CA GLY A 215 -1.34 -9.96 -17.96
C GLY A 215 -1.11 -10.47 -16.54
N LEU A 216 -0.41 -11.60 -16.40
CA LEU A 216 -0.07 -12.23 -15.12
C LEU A 216 0.96 -11.38 -14.36
N GLU A 217 0.51 -10.26 -13.81
CA GLU A 217 1.32 -9.30 -13.06
C GLU A 217 1.12 -9.50 -11.55
N ARG A 218 2.23 -9.50 -10.81
CA ARG A 218 2.25 -9.71 -9.35
C ARG A 218 1.43 -10.95 -8.98
N ASN A 219 0.54 -10.82 -8.00
CA ASN A 219 -0.42 -11.81 -7.54
C ASN A 219 -1.86 -11.42 -7.87
N TYR A 220 -2.09 -10.57 -8.88
CA TYR A 220 -3.45 -10.13 -9.17
C TYR A 220 -4.30 -11.25 -9.76
N CYS A 221 -5.58 -11.29 -9.41
CA CYS A 221 -6.53 -12.25 -9.94
C CYS A 221 -6.63 -12.16 -11.47
N ARG A 222 -6.52 -13.31 -12.15
CA ARG A 222 -6.54 -13.41 -13.61
C ARG A 222 -7.28 -14.67 -14.04
N ASN A 223 -7.63 -14.76 -15.32
CA ASN A 223 -8.19 -15.97 -15.91
C ASN A 223 -7.43 -16.35 -17.19
N PRO A 224 -6.22 -16.91 -17.07
CA PRO A 224 -5.40 -17.29 -18.23
C PRO A 224 -5.89 -18.54 -18.96
N ASP A 225 -6.76 -19.35 -18.35
CA ASP A 225 -7.16 -20.67 -18.85
C ASP A 225 -8.65 -20.79 -19.19
N GLY A 226 -9.41 -19.70 -19.16
CA GLY A 226 -10.83 -19.70 -19.55
C GLY A 226 -11.77 -20.34 -18.53
N GLY A 227 -11.35 -20.43 -17.26
CA GLY A 227 -12.16 -20.88 -16.13
C GLY A 227 -13.39 -19.99 -15.87
N ASN A 228 -14.14 -20.27 -14.80
CA ASN A 228 -15.45 -19.65 -14.56
C ASN A 228 -15.43 -18.18 -14.12
N GLY A 229 -14.26 -17.62 -13.84
CA GLY A 229 -14.05 -16.24 -13.41
C GLY A 229 -12.57 -16.00 -13.16
N VAL A 230 -12.20 -14.80 -12.74
CA VAL A 230 -10.83 -14.51 -12.31
C VAL A 230 -10.49 -15.23 -11.01
N TRP A 231 -9.27 -15.74 -10.95
CA TRP A 231 -8.79 -16.58 -9.86
C TRP A 231 -7.29 -16.36 -9.65
N CYS A 232 -6.75 -16.92 -8.57
CA CYS A 232 -5.31 -16.95 -8.33
C CYS A 232 -4.91 -18.24 -7.60
N TYR A 233 -3.63 -18.61 -7.68
CA TYR A 233 -3.04 -19.50 -6.68
C TYR A 233 -3.01 -18.77 -5.33
N THR A 234 -3.09 -19.48 -4.22
CA THR A 234 -3.15 -18.83 -2.89
C THR A 234 -1.87 -19.06 -2.09
N MET A 235 -1.58 -18.19 -1.14
CA MET A 235 -0.47 -18.39 -0.19
C MET A 235 -0.79 -19.45 0.89
N ASP A 236 -2.02 -19.95 0.95
CA ASP A 236 -2.42 -21.05 1.83
C ASP A 236 -1.97 -22.40 1.22
N PRO A 237 -1.05 -23.15 1.87
CA PRO A 237 -0.57 -24.44 1.36
C PRO A 237 -1.68 -25.49 1.19
N ASP A 238 -2.78 -25.39 1.95
CA ASP A 238 -3.90 -26.34 1.90
C ASP A 238 -4.92 -25.96 0.82
N ARG A 239 -4.82 -24.73 0.27
CA ARG A 239 -5.71 -24.24 -0.78
C ARG A 239 -4.92 -23.80 -2.01
N ARG A 240 -4.73 -24.73 -2.96
CA ARG A 240 -3.96 -24.46 -4.18
C ARG A 240 -4.38 -23.22 -4.95
N TRP A 241 -5.67 -23.06 -5.21
CA TRP A 241 -6.22 -21.93 -5.95
C TRP A 241 -7.66 -21.66 -5.52
N GLU A 242 -8.13 -20.46 -5.79
CA GLU A 242 -9.50 -20.05 -5.49
C GLU A 242 -9.94 -18.89 -6.39
N LEU A 243 -11.26 -18.77 -6.59
CA LEU A 243 -11.86 -17.65 -7.32
C LEU A 243 -11.73 -16.35 -6.52
N CYS A 244 -11.60 -15.23 -7.22
CA CYS A 244 -11.64 -13.92 -6.59
C CYS A 244 -13.04 -13.31 -6.69
N ASP A 245 -13.38 -12.48 -5.71
CA ASP A 245 -14.65 -11.75 -5.69
C ASP A 245 -14.51 -10.45 -6.49
N VAL A 246 -14.73 -10.55 -7.81
CA VAL A 246 -14.74 -9.41 -8.73
C VAL A 246 -16.12 -9.30 -9.36
N PRO A 247 -16.80 -8.15 -9.25
CA PRO A 247 -18.16 -7.97 -9.78
C PRO A 247 -18.17 -7.99 -11.31
N GLN A 248 -19.33 -8.27 -11.90
CA GLN A 248 -19.53 -8.08 -13.34
C GLN A 248 -19.66 -6.60 -13.67
N CYS A 249 -19.13 -6.20 -14.83
CA CYS A 249 -19.57 -4.99 -15.51
C CYS A 249 -20.94 -5.27 -16.17
#